data_AF-A0A367K809-F1
#
_entry.id   AF-A0A367K809-F1
#
_cell.length_a   1.000
_cell.length_b   1.000
_cell.length_c   1.000
_cell.angle_alpha   90.00
_cell.angle_beta   90.00
_cell.angle_gamma   90.00
#
_symmetry.space_group_name_H-M   'P 1'
#
loop_
_entity.id
_entity.type
_entity.pdbx_description
1 polymer ?
#
loop_
_entity_poly.entity_id
_entity_poly.type
_entity_poly.pdbx_seq_one_letter_code
_entity_poly.pdbx_strand_id
1 'polypeptide(L)'
;INRTVSQLQHSHAVVLEKYQFLSQHLLGIKQQSQDAFEVLLNHLAKVFLAQVKQEIHATDYAAYFLARFAYLMCAAMPEFVDYLMGRLLKRCPYLIPRYHDDDPTLSADEIRSRLRYTYSNKEKKIMETFLEHAENQKCYVMFYGALAQTLPDPGQPENPFPIKHAWIWLARICNMPPREITPFLVDGMLEIVTVRLLQAYPHQTPKLLRLIRETICPLYPEADGQT
;
A
#
# COMPACT_ATOMS: atom_id res chain seq x y z
N ILE A 1 14.10 6.17 -14.64
CA ILE A 1 13.08 5.86 -13.61
C ILE A 1 11.74 5.49 -14.24
N ASN A 2 11.00 6.41 -14.87
CA ASN A 2 9.65 6.14 -15.41
C ASN A 2 9.55 4.89 -16.28
N ARG A 3 10.37 4.82 -17.32
CA ARG A 3 10.41 3.67 -18.24
C ARG A 3 10.69 2.36 -17.52
N THR A 4 11.60 2.37 -16.54
CA THR A 4 11.98 1.15 -15.81
C THR A 4 10.84 0.66 -14.91
N VAL A 5 10.18 1.58 -14.22
CA VAL A 5 9.03 1.28 -13.35
C VAL A 5 7.84 0.76 -14.16
N SER A 6 7.54 1.36 -15.32
CA SER A 6 6.43 0.92 -16.18
C SER A 6 6.68 -0.43 -16.88
N GLN A 7 7.92 -0.93 -16.84
CA GLN A 7 8.31 -2.23 -17.40
C GLN A 7 8.32 -3.34 -16.33
N LEU A 8 7.94 -3.05 -15.09
CA LEU A 8 7.76 -4.09 -14.08
C LEU A 8 6.60 -5.00 -14.48
N GLN A 9 6.83 -6.30 -14.40
CA GLN A 9 5.89 -7.33 -14.81
C GLN A 9 6.00 -8.51 -13.85
N HIS A 10 5.04 -9.42 -13.92
CA HIS A 10 5.01 -10.65 -13.15
C HIS A 10 6.03 -11.69 -13.67
N SER A 11 7.31 -11.37 -13.48
CA SER A 11 8.45 -12.23 -13.78
C SER A 11 9.60 -11.90 -12.82
N HIS A 12 10.07 -12.91 -12.09
CA HIS A 12 11.18 -12.76 -11.14
C HIS A 12 12.44 -12.19 -11.81
N ALA A 13 12.77 -12.68 -13.01
CA ALA A 13 13.93 -12.22 -13.77
C ALA A 13 13.79 -10.74 -14.17
N VAL A 14 12.62 -10.34 -14.65
CA VAL A 14 12.36 -8.94 -15.04
C VAL A 14 12.45 -8.03 -13.81
N VAL A 15 11.82 -8.39 -12.70
CA VAL A 15 11.90 -7.61 -11.45
C VAL A 15 13.34 -7.42 -11.01
N LEU A 16 14.14 -8.49 -11.02
CA LEU A 16 15.55 -8.44 -10.62
C LEU A 16 16.39 -7.57 -11.55
N GLU A 17 16.21 -7.71 -12.87
CA GLU A 17 16.89 -6.89 -13.88
C GLU A 17 16.58 -5.40 -13.69
N LYS A 18 15.30 -5.04 -13.53
CA LYS A 18 14.86 -3.64 -13.35
C LYS A 18 15.34 -3.07 -12.01
N TYR A 19 15.33 -3.88 -10.95
CA TYR A 19 15.92 -3.53 -9.65
C TYR A 19 17.43 -3.24 -9.79
N GLN A 20 18.21 -4.16 -10.36
CA GLN A 20 19.65 -4.02 -10.50
C GLN A 20 20.03 -2.79 -11.32
N PHE A 21 19.33 -2.56 -12.44
CA PHE A 21 19.55 -1.39 -13.27
C PHE A 21 19.30 -0.08 -12.50
N LEU A 22 18.17 0.03 -11.78
CA LEU A 22 17.85 1.25 -11.04
C LEU A 22 18.75 1.45 -9.82
N SER A 23 19.05 0.40 -9.06
CA SER A 23 19.89 0.51 -7.88
C SER A 23 21.31 0.94 -8.25
N GLN A 24 21.91 0.34 -9.29
CA GLN A 24 23.23 0.77 -9.79
C GLN A 24 23.22 2.23 -10.24
N HIS A 25 22.20 2.65 -10.99
CA HIS A 25 22.10 4.02 -11.48
C HIS A 25 21.98 5.03 -10.33
N LEU A 26 21.12 4.77 -9.35
CA LEU A 26 20.89 5.68 -8.22
C LEU A 26 22.09 5.72 -7.28
N LEU A 27 22.73 4.58 -6.99
CA LEU A 27 23.95 4.53 -6.18
C LEU A 27 25.12 5.24 -6.86
N GLY A 28 25.22 5.18 -8.20
CA GLY A 28 26.20 5.96 -8.96
C GLY A 28 25.96 7.47 -8.83
N ILE A 29 24.71 7.92 -8.81
CA ILE A 29 24.36 9.34 -8.60
C ILE A 29 24.65 9.78 -7.17
N LYS A 30 24.42 8.92 -6.18
CA LYS A 30 24.74 9.19 -4.77
C LYS A 30 26.22 9.54 -4.58
N GLN A 31 27.12 8.92 -5.35
CA GLN A 31 28.55 9.22 -5.31
C GLN A 31 28.89 10.61 -5.89
N GLN A 32 28.04 11.15 -6.76
CA GLN A 32 28.25 12.45 -7.41
C GLN A 32 27.57 13.60 -6.67
N SER A 33 26.35 13.39 -6.16
CA SER A 33 25.57 14.40 -5.45
C SER A 33 24.51 13.75 -4.56
N GLN A 34 24.56 14.06 -3.27
CA GLN A 34 23.56 13.64 -2.29
C GLN A 34 22.18 14.25 -2.60
N ASP A 35 22.12 15.54 -2.91
CA ASP A 35 20.86 16.23 -3.21
C ASP A 35 20.16 15.64 -4.45
N ALA A 36 20.92 15.35 -5.51
CA ALA A 36 20.38 14.72 -6.71
C ALA A 36 19.82 13.32 -6.42
N PHE A 37 20.52 12.55 -5.58
CA PHE A 37 20.06 11.23 -5.14
C PHE A 37 18.74 11.32 -4.39
N GLU A 38 18.59 12.22 -3.42
CA GLU A 38 17.36 12.41 -2.66
C GLU A 38 16.17 12.84 -3.52
N VAL A 39 16.39 13.75 -4.47
CA VAL A 39 15.36 14.15 -5.46
C VAL A 39 14.90 12.95 -6.28
N LEU A 40 15.83 12.08 -6.68
CA LEU A 40 15.51 10.90 -7.46
C LEU A 40 14.84 9.79 -6.64
N LEU A 41 15.19 9.60 -5.37
CA LEU A 41 14.47 8.69 -4.47
C LEU A 41 13.01 9.14 -4.30
N ASN A 42 12.82 10.43 -4.07
CA ASN A 42 11.50 11.02 -3.97
C ASN A 42 10.70 10.89 -5.28
N HIS A 43 11.35 11.08 -6.43
CA HIS A 43 10.73 10.89 -7.75
C HIS A 43 10.38 9.42 -8.01
N LEU A 44 11.29 8.50 -7.70
CA LEU A 44 11.07 7.05 -7.79
C LEU A 44 9.84 6.64 -7.00
N ALA A 45 9.75 7.01 -5.72
CA ALA A 45 8.60 6.66 -4.88
C ALA A 45 7.28 7.25 -5.44
N LYS A 46 7.31 8.45 -6.02
CA LYS A 46 6.12 9.05 -6.68
C LYS A 46 5.64 8.21 -7.87
N VAL A 47 6.56 7.86 -8.76
CA VAL A 47 6.25 7.15 -10.00
C VAL A 47 5.88 5.71 -9.71
N PHE A 48 6.65 5.06 -8.84
CA PHE A 48 6.42 3.70 -8.40
C PHE A 48 5.04 3.52 -7.76
N LEU A 49 4.63 4.39 -6.83
CA LEU A 49 3.31 4.29 -6.23
C LEU A 49 2.16 4.57 -7.22
N ALA A 50 2.41 5.30 -8.31
CA ALA A 50 1.40 5.45 -9.37
C ALA A 50 1.24 4.14 -10.15
N GLN A 51 2.35 3.48 -10.46
CA GLN A 51 2.36 2.14 -11.07
C GLN A 51 1.68 1.12 -10.16
N VAL A 52 1.98 1.14 -8.85
CA VAL A 52 1.38 0.25 -7.86
C VAL A 52 -0.14 0.30 -7.93
N LYS A 53 -0.72 1.50 -7.90
CA LYS A 53 -2.17 1.66 -7.99
C LYS A 53 -2.71 1.10 -9.32
N GLN A 54 -2.08 1.45 -10.42
CA GLN A 54 -2.54 1.06 -11.76
C GLN A 54 -2.51 -0.46 -11.97
N GLU A 55 -1.41 -1.11 -11.61
CA GLU A 55 -1.22 -2.55 -11.82
C GLU A 55 -2.08 -3.38 -10.87
N ILE A 56 -2.17 -3.01 -9.59
CA ILE A 56 -3.00 -3.74 -8.61
C ILE A 56 -4.48 -3.59 -8.95
N HIS A 57 -4.91 -2.39 -9.35
CA HIS A 57 -6.28 -2.19 -9.81
C HIS A 57 -6.61 -3.02 -11.06
N ALA A 58 -5.63 -3.28 -11.93
CA ALA A 58 -5.82 -4.16 -13.08
C ALA A 58 -5.82 -5.65 -12.66
N THR A 59 -4.98 -6.02 -11.70
CA THR A 59 -4.92 -7.37 -11.16
C THR A 59 -4.26 -7.45 -9.79
N ASP A 60 -4.95 -8.08 -8.84
CA ASP A 60 -4.56 -8.15 -7.43
C ASP A 60 -3.17 -8.77 -7.19
N TYR A 61 -2.81 -9.79 -7.98
CA TYR A 61 -1.52 -10.46 -7.85
C TYR A 61 -0.33 -9.54 -8.22
N ALA A 62 -0.57 -8.39 -8.84
CA ALA A 62 0.49 -7.43 -9.10
C ALA A 62 1.16 -6.92 -7.82
N ALA A 63 0.43 -6.93 -6.70
CA ALA A 63 0.94 -6.52 -5.40
C ALA A 63 2.23 -7.26 -5.03
N TYR A 64 2.33 -8.56 -5.35
CA TYR A 64 3.47 -9.41 -4.98
C TYR A 64 4.75 -9.03 -5.72
N PHE A 65 4.72 -8.87 -7.05
CA PHE A 65 5.94 -8.55 -7.81
C PHE A 65 6.38 -7.09 -7.59
N LEU A 66 5.44 -6.18 -7.35
CA LEU A 66 5.72 -4.80 -6.99
C LEU A 66 6.34 -4.71 -5.59
N ALA A 67 5.79 -5.44 -4.61
CA ALA A 67 6.39 -5.57 -3.28
C ALA A 67 7.79 -6.17 -3.34
N ARG A 68 8.01 -7.16 -4.22
CA ARG A 68 9.33 -7.73 -4.48
C ARG A 68 10.35 -6.68 -4.93
N PHE A 69 9.98 -5.87 -5.92
CA PHE A 69 10.81 -4.75 -6.36
C PHE A 69 11.07 -3.75 -5.22
N ALA A 70 10.03 -3.36 -4.48
CA ALA A 70 10.12 -2.38 -3.41
C ALA A 70 11.04 -2.82 -2.27
N TYR A 71 10.93 -4.08 -1.81
CA TYR A 71 11.79 -4.57 -0.73
C TYR A 71 13.25 -4.58 -1.17
N LEU A 72 13.56 -5.04 -2.39
CA LEU A 72 14.93 -5.07 -2.91
C LEU A 72 15.54 -3.67 -2.96
N MET A 73 14.76 -2.69 -3.44
CA MET A 73 15.19 -1.29 -3.44
C MET A 73 15.41 -0.74 -2.04
N CYS A 74 14.52 -1.05 -1.09
CA CYS A 74 14.66 -0.63 0.31
C CYS A 74 15.87 -1.27 1.00
N ALA A 75 16.16 -2.54 0.69
CA ALA A 75 17.32 -3.23 1.25
C ALA A 75 18.64 -2.71 0.68
N ALA A 76 18.66 -2.38 -0.62
CA ALA A 76 19.85 -1.80 -1.27
C ALA A 76 20.11 -0.34 -0.90
N MET A 77 19.04 0.43 -0.65
CA MET A 77 19.09 1.85 -0.30
C MET A 77 18.13 2.11 0.87
N PRO A 78 18.61 1.99 2.12
CA PRO A 78 17.77 2.17 3.31
C PRO A 78 17.04 3.53 3.34
N GLU A 79 17.63 4.59 2.78
CA GLU A 79 17.01 5.92 2.70
C GLU A 79 15.71 5.91 1.88
N PHE A 80 15.57 4.98 0.92
CA PHE A 80 14.36 4.88 0.10
C PHE A 80 13.11 4.49 0.91
N VAL A 81 13.28 3.82 2.05
CA VAL A 81 12.18 3.41 2.93
C VAL A 81 11.34 4.63 3.33
N ASP A 82 11.98 5.72 3.75
CA ASP A 82 11.29 6.91 4.23
C ASP A 82 10.54 7.63 3.09
N TYR A 83 11.13 7.71 1.89
CA TYR A 83 10.46 8.29 0.73
C TYR A 83 9.27 7.43 0.26
N LEU A 84 9.43 6.11 0.26
CA LEU A 84 8.37 5.17 -0.11
C LEU A 84 7.22 5.25 0.90
N MET A 85 7.51 5.11 2.19
CA MET A 85 6.51 5.15 3.27
C MET A 85 5.85 6.53 3.35
N GLY A 86 6.62 7.61 3.35
CA GLY A 86 6.09 8.97 3.42
C GLY A 86 5.12 9.28 2.27
N ARG A 87 5.42 8.82 1.06
CA ARG A 87 4.49 8.96 -0.08
C ARG A 87 3.32 8.01 -0.04
N LEU A 88 3.52 6.77 0.43
CA LEU A 88 2.47 5.77 0.55
C LEU A 88 1.41 6.23 1.56
N LEU A 89 1.83 6.61 2.77
CA LEU A 89 0.93 7.14 3.81
C LEU A 89 0.25 8.45 3.38
N LYS A 90 0.92 9.29 2.58
CA LYS A 90 0.31 10.50 2.01
C LYS A 90 -0.80 10.18 1.00
N ARG A 91 -0.65 9.10 0.21
CA ARG A 91 -1.62 8.68 -0.82
C ARG A 91 -2.77 7.86 -0.25
N CYS A 92 -2.45 7.01 0.71
CA CYS A 92 -3.40 6.19 1.45
C CYS A 92 -3.35 6.58 2.94
N PRO A 93 -4.08 7.62 3.33
CA PRO A 93 -4.09 8.08 4.73
C PRO A 93 -4.59 6.99 5.67
N TYR A 94 -5.42 6.06 5.20
CA TYR A 94 -5.96 4.94 5.98
C TYR A 94 -4.91 3.91 6.44
N LEU A 95 -3.69 3.93 5.89
CA LEU A 95 -2.56 3.18 6.44
C LEU A 95 -2.06 3.75 7.77
N ILE A 96 -2.37 5.01 8.03
CA ILE A 96 -2.40 5.58 9.38
C ILE A 96 -3.82 5.28 9.89
N PRO A 97 -4.01 4.47 10.94
CA PRO A 97 -5.34 4.06 11.38
C PRO A 97 -6.07 5.23 12.05
N ARG A 98 -6.61 6.11 11.20
CA ARG A 98 -7.40 7.30 11.48
C ARG A 98 -8.18 7.65 10.21
N TYR A 99 -9.50 7.83 10.35
CA TYR A 99 -10.37 8.11 9.20
C TYR A 99 -10.41 9.59 8.79
N HIS A 100 -10.00 10.52 9.65
CA HIS A 100 -9.95 11.97 9.32
C HIS A 100 -11.28 12.58 8.84
N ASP A 101 -12.40 11.90 9.12
CA ASP A 101 -13.77 12.24 8.75
C ASP A 101 -14.63 12.66 9.95
N ASP A 102 -13.98 12.82 11.11
CA ASP A 102 -14.59 13.02 12.43
C ASP A 102 -14.65 14.49 12.87
N ASP A 103 -14.15 15.40 12.04
CA ASP A 103 -14.10 16.83 12.34
C ASP A 103 -15.32 17.55 11.72
N PRO A 104 -16.34 17.90 12.53
CA PRO A 104 -17.58 18.50 12.04
C PRO A 104 -17.38 19.95 11.57
N THR A 105 -16.20 20.54 11.78
CA THR A 105 -15.91 21.91 11.34
C THR A 105 -15.51 22.00 9.86
N LEU A 106 -15.24 20.86 9.22
CA LEU A 106 -14.78 20.81 7.84
C LEU A 106 -15.93 20.70 6.86
N SER A 107 -15.77 21.34 5.71
CA SER A 107 -16.62 21.11 4.55
C SER A 107 -16.41 19.71 3.96
N ALA A 108 -17.41 19.20 3.23
CA ALA A 108 -17.31 17.92 2.53
C ALA A 108 -16.11 17.86 1.56
N ASP A 109 -15.78 18.98 0.91
CA ASP A 109 -14.65 19.05 -0.03
C ASP A 109 -13.30 19.04 0.71
N GLU A 110 -13.20 19.65 1.88
CA GLU A 110 -12.01 19.56 2.74
C GLU A 110 -11.79 18.14 3.25
N ILE A 111 -12.85 17.45 3.68
CA ILE A 111 -12.80 16.04 4.08
C ILE A 111 -12.31 15.19 2.90
N ARG A 112 -12.93 15.32 1.71
CA ARG A 112 -12.50 14.61 0.49
C ARG A 112 -11.04 14.88 0.15
N SER A 113 -10.58 16.11 0.27
CA SER A 113 -9.17 16.50 0.03
C SER A 113 -8.21 15.83 1.03
N ARG A 114 -8.57 15.79 2.31
CA ARG A 114 -7.80 15.09 3.36
C ARG A 114 -7.75 13.58 3.12
N LEU A 115 -8.88 13.00 2.70
CA LEU A 115 -9.01 11.59 2.33
C LEU A 115 -8.35 11.22 1.00
N ARG A 116 -7.85 12.22 0.24
CA ARG A 116 -7.20 12.05 -1.07
C ARG A 116 -8.13 11.57 -2.17
N TYR A 117 -9.39 11.98 -2.13
CA TYR A 117 -10.26 11.82 -3.28
C TYR A 117 -9.66 12.49 -4.52
N THR A 118 -9.74 11.81 -5.64
CA THR A 118 -9.24 12.30 -6.93
C THR A 118 -10.36 12.56 -7.92
N TYR A 119 -10.02 13.22 -9.03
CA TYR A 119 -10.95 13.40 -10.14
C TYR A 119 -10.88 12.16 -11.03
N SER A 120 -12.01 11.48 -11.22
CA SER A 120 -12.15 10.44 -12.25
C SER A 120 -12.05 11.06 -13.65
N ASN A 121 -12.55 12.30 -13.83
CA ASN A 121 -12.33 13.12 -15.02
C ASN A 121 -11.87 14.53 -14.65
N LYS A 122 -10.58 14.82 -14.88
CA LYS A 122 -9.98 16.13 -14.59
C LYS A 122 -10.54 17.27 -15.43
N GLU A 123 -10.84 17.03 -16.70
CA GLU A 123 -11.33 18.05 -17.63
C GLU A 123 -12.74 18.50 -17.25
N LYS A 124 -13.61 17.54 -16.92
CA LYS A 124 -14.99 17.79 -16.51
C LYS A 124 -15.14 18.07 -15.00
N LYS A 125 -14.03 18.06 -14.25
CA LYS A 125 -13.99 18.19 -12.78
C LYS A 125 -14.95 17.20 -12.07
N ILE A 126 -15.08 15.99 -12.62
CA ILE A 126 -15.90 14.94 -12.01
C ILE A 126 -15.03 14.24 -10.96
N MET A 127 -15.47 14.30 -9.71
CA MET A 127 -14.85 13.59 -8.60
C MET A 127 -15.12 12.09 -8.72
N GLU A 128 -14.16 11.27 -8.29
CA GLU A 128 -14.38 9.84 -8.15
C GLU A 128 -15.51 9.55 -7.14
N THR A 129 -16.26 8.48 -7.41
CA THR A 129 -17.27 7.94 -6.51
C THR A 129 -16.63 7.32 -5.27
N PHE A 130 -17.45 7.03 -4.25
CA PHE A 130 -16.96 6.31 -3.07
C PHE A 130 -16.36 4.95 -3.42
N LEU A 131 -17.01 4.17 -4.30
CA LEU A 131 -16.52 2.86 -4.70
C LEU A 131 -15.18 2.93 -5.42
N GLU A 132 -15.06 3.81 -6.42
CA GLU A 132 -13.77 4.05 -7.12
C GLU A 132 -12.67 4.48 -6.15
N HIS A 133 -13.02 5.32 -5.16
CA HIS A 133 -12.09 5.71 -4.10
C HIS A 133 -11.67 4.50 -3.27
N ALA A 134 -12.62 3.71 -2.76
CA ALA A 134 -12.36 2.55 -1.92
C ALA A 134 -11.48 1.51 -2.62
N GLU A 135 -11.74 1.23 -3.90
CA GLU A 135 -10.92 0.34 -4.74
C GLU A 135 -9.49 0.89 -4.94
N ASN A 136 -9.37 2.20 -5.23
CA ASN A 136 -8.07 2.87 -5.33
C ASN A 136 -7.26 2.79 -4.02
N GLN A 137 -7.92 2.91 -2.87
CA GLN A 137 -7.29 2.81 -1.56
C GLN A 137 -6.92 1.37 -1.20
N LYS A 138 -7.80 0.40 -1.51
CA LYS A 138 -7.55 -1.04 -1.38
C LYS A 138 -6.22 -1.43 -2.04
N CYS A 139 -5.94 -0.92 -3.24
CA CYS A 139 -4.68 -1.18 -3.95
C CYS A 139 -3.42 -0.85 -3.13
N TYR A 140 -3.42 0.30 -2.44
CA TYR A 140 -2.28 0.70 -1.60
C TYR A 140 -2.16 -0.14 -0.33
N VAL A 141 -3.29 -0.57 0.24
CA VAL A 141 -3.30 -1.48 1.40
C VAL A 141 -2.77 -2.86 1.00
N MET A 142 -3.18 -3.37 -0.15
CA MET A 142 -2.66 -4.62 -0.72
C MET A 142 -1.15 -4.55 -0.94
N PHE A 143 -0.65 -3.45 -1.51
CA PHE A 143 0.79 -3.23 -1.65
C PHE A 143 1.52 -3.20 -0.30
N TYR A 144 0.98 -2.52 0.70
CA TYR A 144 1.56 -2.46 2.04
C TYR A 144 1.64 -3.86 2.68
N GLY A 145 0.56 -4.64 2.57
CA GLY A 145 0.52 -6.02 3.02
C GLY A 145 1.53 -6.89 2.27
N ALA A 146 1.61 -6.74 0.95
CA ALA A 146 2.51 -7.51 0.10
C ALA A 146 3.97 -7.22 0.46
N LEU A 147 4.32 -5.96 0.69
CA LEU A 147 5.64 -5.55 1.18
C LEU A 147 5.94 -6.20 2.53
N ALA A 148 4.98 -6.19 3.47
CA ALA A 148 5.16 -6.76 4.81
C ALA A 148 5.37 -8.27 4.81
N GLN A 149 4.71 -9.00 3.90
CA GLN A 149 4.81 -10.46 3.88
C GLN A 149 5.96 -11.01 3.04
N THR A 150 6.54 -10.20 2.16
CA THR A 150 7.56 -10.67 1.20
C THR A 150 8.77 -11.21 1.94
N LEU A 151 9.15 -12.45 1.61
CA LEU A 151 10.35 -13.11 2.12
C LEU A 151 11.49 -13.00 1.09
N PRO A 152 12.75 -12.90 1.53
CA PRO A 152 13.89 -12.91 0.63
C PRO A 152 14.10 -14.31 0.02
N ASP A 153 14.57 -14.36 -1.23
CA ASP A 153 15.08 -15.62 -1.81
C ASP A 153 16.47 -15.91 -1.21
N PRO A 154 16.96 -17.17 -1.30
CA PRO A 154 18.31 -17.50 -0.85
C PRO A 154 19.39 -16.56 -1.43
N GLY A 155 20.19 -15.96 -0.56
CA GLY A 155 21.24 -15.02 -0.92
C GLY A 155 20.79 -13.57 -1.11
N GLN A 156 19.50 -13.25 -0.94
CA GLN A 156 19.00 -11.88 -0.93
C GLN A 156 18.99 -11.28 0.48
N PRO A 157 19.10 -9.94 0.61
CA PRO A 157 19.03 -9.29 1.91
C PRO A 157 17.66 -9.47 2.56
N GLU A 158 17.63 -9.48 3.90
CA GLU A 158 16.39 -9.51 4.66
C GLU A 158 15.48 -8.32 4.33
N ASN A 159 14.17 -8.56 4.36
CA ASN A 159 13.18 -7.52 4.10
C ASN A 159 13.14 -6.54 5.29
N PRO A 160 13.46 -5.24 5.10
CA PRO A 160 13.44 -4.26 6.19
C PRO A 160 12.03 -3.95 6.72
N PHE A 161 10.98 -4.43 6.03
CA PHE A 161 9.58 -4.21 6.38
C PHE A 161 8.90 -5.54 6.72
N PRO A 162 9.01 -6.05 7.96
CA PRO A 162 8.53 -7.39 8.31
C PRO A 162 7.02 -7.46 8.54
N ILE A 163 6.49 -8.69 8.54
CA ILE A 163 5.05 -9.01 8.64
C ILE A 163 4.34 -8.40 9.87
N LYS A 164 5.07 -8.06 10.93
CA LYS A 164 4.51 -7.38 12.12
C LYS A 164 3.76 -6.09 11.76
N HIS A 165 4.15 -5.40 10.69
CA HIS A 165 3.47 -4.17 10.27
C HIS A 165 2.04 -4.41 9.79
N ALA A 166 1.79 -5.51 9.07
CA ALA A 166 0.44 -5.91 8.69
C ALA A 166 -0.41 -6.29 9.92
N TRP A 167 0.18 -7.01 10.90
CA TRP A 167 -0.49 -7.31 12.17
C TRP A 167 -0.86 -6.04 12.93
N ILE A 168 0.08 -5.11 13.10
CA ILE A 168 -0.14 -3.84 13.80
C ILE A 168 -1.26 -3.05 13.12
N TRP A 169 -1.24 -2.97 11.79
CA TRP A 169 -2.27 -2.25 11.05
C TRP A 169 -3.65 -2.91 11.22
N LEU A 170 -3.77 -4.23 11.06
CA LEU A 170 -5.02 -4.96 11.26
C LEU A 170 -5.55 -4.79 12.69
N ALA A 171 -4.70 -4.95 13.70
CA ALA A 171 -5.11 -4.78 15.09
C ALA A 171 -5.60 -3.35 15.36
N ARG A 172 -4.96 -2.33 14.79
CA ARG A 172 -5.38 -0.94 14.97
C ARG A 172 -6.66 -0.61 14.22
N ILE A 173 -6.81 -1.00 12.96
CA ILE A 173 -8.03 -0.74 12.19
C ILE A 173 -9.24 -1.45 12.82
N CYS A 174 -9.03 -2.67 13.31
CA CYS A 174 -10.07 -3.48 13.97
C CYS A 174 -10.49 -2.94 15.35
N ASN A 175 -9.67 -2.10 15.98
CA ASN A 175 -9.97 -1.47 17.26
C ASN A 175 -10.64 -0.10 17.12
N MET A 176 -10.90 0.35 15.88
CA MET A 176 -11.65 1.59 15.62
C MET A 176 -13.11 1.26 15.26
N PRO A 177 -14.06 2.18 15.53
CA PRO A 177 -15.40 2.07 14.98
C PRO A 177 -15.32 2.00 13.45
N PRO A 178 -15.87 0.96 12.79
CA PRO A 178 -15.75 0.83 11.36
C PRO A 178 -16.52 1.93 10.63
N ARG A 179 -15.90 2.45 9.57
CA ARG A 179 -16.52 3.28 8.53
C ARG A 179 -16.86 2.46 7.30
N GLU A 180 -17.65 3.04 6.40
CA GLU A 180 -18.02 2.46 5.10
C GLU A 180 -16.81 1.93 4.29
N ILE A 181 -15.64 2.58 4.39
CA ILE A 181 -14.41 2.14 3.69
C ILE A 181 -13.71 0.94 4.36
N THR A 182 -13.95 0.69 5.64
CA THR A 182 -13.22 -0.32 6.45
C THR A 182 -13.25 -1.72 5.85
N PRO A 183 -14.40 -2.24 5.38
CA PRO A 183 -14.47 -3.56 4.74
C PRO A 183 -13.48 -3.69 3.58
N PHE A 184 -13.39 -2.69 2.69
CA PHE A 184 -12.49 -2.70 1.54
C PHE A 184 -11.01 -2.76 1.96
N LEU A 185 -10.65 -1.99 2.99
CA LEU A 185 -9.27 -1.94 3.47
C LEU A 185 -8.88 -3.25 4.17
N VAL A 186 -9.74 -3.77 5.06
CA VAL A 186 -9.50 -5.03 5.78
C VAL A 186 -9.43 -6.19 4.80
N ASP A 187 -10.34 -6.25 3.83
CA ASP A 187 -10.35 -7.23 2.76
C ASP A 187 -9.04 -7.22 1.97
N GLY A 188 -8.61 -6.07 1.45
CA GLY A 188 -7.35 -5.96 0.70
C GLY A 188 -6.11 -6.34 1.50
N MET A 189 -6.08 -6.07 2.81
CA MET A 189 -4.99 -6.54 3.65
C MET A 189 -5.03 -8.07 3.78
N LEU A 190 -6.17 -8.64 4.18
CA LEU A 190 -6.32 -10.07 4.43
C LEU A 190 -6.10 -10.91 3.18
N GLU A 191 -6.59 -10.46 2.02
CA GLU A 191 -6.39 -11.11 0.72
C GLU A 191 -4.91 -11.38 0.43
N ILE A 192 -4.05 -10.45 0.86
CA ILE A 192 -2.62 -10.54 0.64
C ILE A 192 -1.91 -11.28 1.76
N VAL A 193 -2.14 -10.94 3.04
CA VAL A 193 -1.23 -11.35 4.13
C VAL A 193 -1.65 -12.58 4.93
N THR A 194 -2.88 -13.09 4.76
CA THR A 194 -3.47 -14.08 5.68
C THR A 194 -2.61 -15.32 5.85
N VAL A 195 -2.12 -15.91 4.74
CA VAL A 195 -1.27 -17.11 4.80
C VAL A 195 0.00 -16.84 5.59
N ARG A 196 0.67 -15.72 5.32
CA ARG A 196 1.91 -15.34 6.01
C ARG A 196 1.68 -15.04 7.50
N LEU A 197 0.55 -14.43 7.84
CA LEU A 197 0.15 -14.20 9.23
C LEU A 197 -0.13 -15.50 9.97
N LEU A 198 -0.77 -16.49 9.34
CA LEU A 198 -0.95 -17.81 9.94
C LEU A 198 0.40 -18.49 10.21
N GLN A 199 1.37 -18.34 9.30
CA GLN A 199 2.72 -18.88 9.49
C GLN A 199 3.48 -18.18 10.63
N ALA A 200 3.38 -16.85 10.74
CA ALA A 200 4.06 -16.07 11.79
C ALA A 200 3.38 -16.21 13.16
N TYR A 201 2.06 -16.24 13.20
CA TYR A 201 1.24 -16.15 14.42
C TYR A 201 0.12 -17.21 14.41
N PRO A 202 0.43 -18.52 14.37
CA PRO A 202 -0.54 -19.59 14.09
C PRO A 202 -1.72 -19.65 15.07
N HIS A 203 -1.50 -19.26 16.33
CA HIS A 203 -2.57 -19.26 17.35
C HIS A 203 -3.32 -17.93 17.46
N GLN A 204 -2.72 -16.81 17.03
CA GLN A 204 -3.33 -15.49 17.16
C GLN A 204 -4.09 -15.06 15.90
N THR A 205 -3.61 -15.44 14.72
CA THR A 205 -4.29 -15.14 13.44
C THR A 205 -5.73 -15.68 13.41
N PRO A 206 -6.02 -16.94 13.81
CA PRO A 206 -7.41 -17.42 13.88
C PRO A 206 -8.30 -16.61 14.83
N LYS A 207 -7.75 -16.07 15.93
CA LYS A 207 -8.49 -15.21 16.86
C LYS A 207 -8.81 -13.86 16.23
N LEU A 208 -7.86 -13.27 15.51
CA LEU A 208 -8.07 -12.03 14.77
C LEU A 208 -9.14 -12.21 13.68
N LEU A 209 -9.07 -13.29 12.88
CA LEU A 209 -10.07 -13.59 11.86
C LEU A 209 -11.46 -13.81 12.48
N ARG A 210 -11.53 -14.47 13.64
CA ARG A 210 -12.79 -14.63 14.39
C ARG A 210 -13.34 -13.30 14.86
N LEU A 211 -12.52 -12.44 15.46
CA LEU A 211 -12.90 -11.08 15.87
C LEU A 211 -13.48 -10.29 14.68
N ILE A 212 -12.79 -10.32 13.54
CA ILE A 212 -13.26 -9.63 12.33
C ILE A 212 -14.63 -10.16 11.92
N ARG A 213 -14.78 -11.47 11.78
CA ARG A 213 -16.03 -12.10 11.35
C ARG A 213 -17.19 -11.87 12.31
N GLU A 214 -16.97 -12.08 13.61
CA GLU A 214 -18.05 -12.19 14.61
C GLU A 214 -18.37 -10.86 15.29
N THR A 215 -17.42 -9.92 15.33
CA THR A 215 -17.58 -8.65 16.06
C THR A 215 -17.54 -7.46 15.13
N ILE A 216 -16.68 -7.45 14.11
CA ILE A 216 -16.44 -6.25 13.28
C ILE A 216 -17.35 -6.23 12.06
N CYS A 217 -17.46 -7.34 11.33
CA CYS A 217 -18.34 -7.41 10.14
C CYS A 217 -19.81 -7.04 10.45
N PRO A 218 -20.41 -7.46 11.58
CA PRO A 218 -21.78 -7.05 11.93
C PRO A 218 -21.94 -5.55 12.20
N LEU A 219 -20.84 -4.81 12.45
CA LEU A 219 -20.86 -3.35 12.66
C LEU A 219 -20.69 -2.57 11.36
N TYR A 220 -20.45 -3.25 10.23
CA TYR A 220 -20.34 -2.59 8.94
C TYR A 220 -21.70 -2.01 8.54
N PRO A 221 -21.72 -0.80 7.94
CA PRO A 221 -22.96 -0.23 7.43
C PRO A 221 -23.64 -1.21 6.47
N GLU A 222 -24.95 -1.44 6.67
CA GLU A 222 -25.74 -2.20 5.71
C GLU A 222 -25.79 -1.42 4.39
N ALA A 223 -25.69 -2.13 3.26
CA ALA A 223 -25.89 -1.50 1.97
C ALA A 223 -27.36 -1.07 1.87
N ASP A 224 -27.62 0.22 1.61
CA ASP A 224 -28.97 0.75 1.36
C ASP A 224 -29.60 -0.01 0.18
N GLY A 225 -30.37 -1.06 0.46
CA GLY A 225 -30.92 -1.91 -0.60
C GLY A 225 -31.53 -3.26 -0.20
N GLN A 226 -31.54 -3.66 1.08
CA GLN A 226 -32.27 -4.87 1.51
C GLN A 226 -33.04 -4.63 2.82
N THR A 227 -34.27 -4.13 2.66
CA THR A 227 -35.41 -4.39 3.57
C THR A 227 -36.53 -5.04 2.78
#